data_AF-A0A7C8ILL8-F1
#
_entry.id   AF-A0A7C8ILL8-F1
#
_cell.length_a   1.000
_cell.length_b   1.000
_cell.length_c   1.000
_cell.angle_alpha   90.00
_cell.angle_beta   90.00
_cell.angle_gamma   90.00
#
_symmetry.space_group_name_H-M   'P 1'
#
loop_
_entity.id
_entity.type
_entity.pdbx_description
1 polymer ?
#
loop_
_entity_poly.entity_id
_entity_poly.type
_entity_poly.pdbx_seq_one_letter_code
_entity_poly.pdbx_strand_id
1 'polypeptide(L)'
;MPVLNGLLGKFCVLAACCSAILAAPLAESSVEYGTDYDKSQLSTRASGTRNDPKDAFFNIAGWENIAEEDCFAMLCLMGGNRVYQRVSTANGGDPHRTESGANLTPFQSNQLATRHTSQITPQTISAEEFPFASTQQGGVGAILFPATLAEQNQQKNAISAAYRRTGGPGYNEWFKITFNGAPLGKFCRALHADPQDFSVCGNSVQSTLFGIAGVILADFAYQLVNTQGRPFFFHHAAGSRKGTRGLELNTTVPLLTGDDS
;
A
#
# COMPACT_ATOMS: atom_id res chain seq x y z
N MET A 1 49.73 20.18 -46.25
CA MET A 1 49.36 21.16 -47.30
C MET A 1 48.05 21.83 -46.90
N PRO A 2 47.93 23.16 -47.03
CA PRO A 2 46.80 24.00 -46.59
C PRO A 2 45.66 23.96 -47.63
N VAL A 3 44.44 24.47 -47.40
CA VAL A 3 43.93 25.85 -47.65
C VAL A 3 42.40 25.77 -47.37
N LEU A 4 41.79 26.46 -46.40
CA LEU A 4 41.21 27.82 -46.34
C LEU A 4 40.16 28.23 -47.42
N ASN A 5 39.12 28.94 -46.94
CA ASN A 5 38.08 29.74 -47.64
C ASN A 5 36.76 29.01 -47.99
N GLY A 6 35.55 29.56 -47.74
CA GLY A 6 35.22 30.92 -47.34
C GLY A 6 33.74 31.15 -46.97
N LEU A 7 33.52 32.39 -46.52
CA LEU A 7 32.32 33.11 -46.07
C LEU A 7 31.17 33.18 -47.08
N LEU A 8 29.92 33.30 -46.57
CA LEU A 8 28.80 34.18 -47.01
C LEU A 8 27.50 33.57 -46.45
N GLY A 9 26.81 34.12 -45.45
CA GLY A 9 26.31 35.50 -45.40
C GLY A 9 24.87 35.52 -45.94
N LYS A 10 23.86 35.25 -45.12
CA LYS A 10 22.44 35.50 -45.45
C LYS A 10 21.70 36.08 -44.23
N PHE A 11 21.47 37.38 -44.33
CA PHE A 11 20.49 38.14 -43.54
C PHE A 11 19.08 37.64 -43.88
N CYS A 12 18.30 37.24 -42.86
CA CYS A 12 16.85 37.12 -42.97
C CYS A 12 16.21 38.31 -42.24
N VAL A 13 15.51 39.14 -43.02
CA VAL A 13 14.69 40.26 -42.55
C VAL A 13 13.39 39.68 -41.97
N LEU A 14 13.17 39.83 -40.66
CA LEU A 14 11.84 39.61 -40.06
C LEU A 14 11.02 40.90 -40.20
N ALA A 15 10.02 40.88 -41.07
CA ALA A 15 9.00 41.89 -41.16
C ALA A 15 7.93 41.65 -40.08
N ALA A 16 7.79 42.59 -39.14
CA ALA A 16 6.74 42.61 -38.14
C ALA A 16 5.44 43.17 -38.75
N CYS A 17 4.45 42.32 -38.96
CA CYS A 17 3.09 42.75 -39.27
C CYS A 17 2.35 43.08 -37.97
N CYS A 18 2.31 44.36 -37.61
CA CYS A 18 1.39 44.88 -36.60
C CYS A 18 0.00 45.06 -37.23
N SER A 19 -0.94 44.18 -36.91
CA SER A 19 -2.36 44.41 -37.16
C SER A 19 -2.96 45.19 -35.99
N ALA A 20 -3.34 46.44 -36.22
CA ALA A 20 -4.13 47.22 -35.27
C ALA A 20 -5.59 46.73 -35.31
N ILE A 21 -6.00 45.99 -34.28
CA ILE A 21 -7.42 45.69 -34.04
C ILE A 21 -7.99 46.86 -33.24
N LEU A 22 -8.88 47.63 -33.87
CA LEU A 22 -9.75 48.59 -33.20
C LEU A 22 -10.75 47.82 -32.33
N ALA A 23 -10.52 47.79 -31.01
CA ALA A 23 -11.50 47.33 -30.05
C ALA A 23 -12.57 48.41 -29.87
N ALA A 24 -13.82 48.06 -30.15
CA ALA A 24 -14.98 48.89 -29.82
C ALA A 24 -15.17 48.95 -28.30
N PRO A 25 -15.63 50.08 -27.73
CA PRO A 25 -15.94 50.16 -26.31
C PRO A 25 -17.15 49.25 -26.01
N LEU A 26 -16.90 48.17 -25.28
CA LEU A 26 -17.95 47.36 -24.68
C LEU A 26 -18.55 48.16 -23.52
N ALA A 27 -19.86 48.37 -23.57
CA ALA A 27 -20.62 48.94 -22.48
C ALA A 27 -20.47 48.04 -21.24
N GLU A 28 -19.89 48.57 -20.16
CA GLU A 28 -19.82 47.90 -18.87
C GLU A 28 -21.22 47.78 -18.29
N SER A 29 -21.78 46.58 -18.42
CA SER A 29 -22.88 46.11 -17.59
C SER A 29 -22.31 45.88 -16.18
N SER A 30 -22.50 46.83 -15.27
CA SER A 30 -22.20 46.68 -13.84
C SER A 30 -23.20 45.71 -13.19
N VAL A 31 -23.06 44.43 -13.52
CA VAL A 31 -23.54 43.37 -12.64
C VAL A 31 -22.44 43.16 -11.62
N GLU A 32 -22.65 43.76 -10.46
CA GLU A 32 -21.90 43.50 -9.24
C GLU A 32 -22.10 42.01 -8.90
N TYR A 33 -21.25 41.15 -9.46
CA TYR A 33 -21.12 39.78 -9.01
C TYR A 33 -20.49 39.85 -7.62
N GLY A 34 -21.34 39.88 -6.60
CA GLY A 34 -20.93 39.63 -5.23
C GLY A 34 -20.11 38.34 -5.24
N THR A 35 -18.80 38.47 -5.05
CA THR A 35 -17.91 37.35 -4.74
C THR A 35 -18.16 36.96 -3.30
N ASP A 36 -19.38 36.51 -3.02
CA ASP A 36 -19.70 35.74 -1.84
C ASP A 36 -19.10 34.35 -2.07
N TYR A 37 -17.77 34.29 -1.96
CA TYR A 37 -17.11 33.03 -1.68
C TYR A 37 -17.62 32.62 -0.31
N ASP A 38 -18.66 31.80 -0.34
CA ASP A 38 -19.23 31.14 0.82
C ASP A 38 -18.11 30.35 1.53
N LYS A 39 -17.44 31.03 2.47
CA LYS A 39 -16.43 30.45 3.35
C LYS A 39 -17.02 29.35 4.25
N SER A 40 -18.35 29.11 4.20
CA SER A 40 -19.00 28.03 4.93
C SER A 40 -18.72 26.63 4.38
N GLN A 41 -18.09 26.50 3.21
CA GLN A 41 -17.67 25.19 2.66
C GLN A 41 -16.15 24.96 2.65
N LEU A 42 -15.41 25.57 3.58
CA LEU A 42 -14.12 25.02 3.97
C LEU A 42 -14.38 23.74 4.77
N SER A 43 -14.46 22.61 4.08
CA SER A 43 -14.46 21.30 4.75
C SER A 43 -13.25 21.21 5.68
N THR A 44 -13.52 21.10 6.97
CA THR A 44 -12.48 20.85 7.97
C THR A 44 -11.81 19.53 7.61
N ARG A 45 -10.51 19.59 7.28
CA ARG A 45 -9.72 18.38 7.06
C ARG A 45 -9.78 17.52 8.30
N ALA A 46 -9.94 16.20 8.13
CA ALA A 46 -9.91 15.25 9.25
C ALA A 46 -8.67 15.50 10.13
N SER A 47 -8.90 15.46 11.44
CA SER A 47 -7.90 15.77 12.48
C SER A 47 -6.77 14.74 12.56
N GLY A 48 -6.93 13.56 11.96
CA GLY A 48 -5.94 12.49 12.02
C GLY A 48 -5.90 11.79 13.38
N THR A 49 -6.98 11.90 14.16
CA THR A 49 -7.17 11.16 15.41
C THR A 49 -7.86 9.82 15.13
N ARG A 50 -7.83 8.89 16.09
CA ARG A 50 -8.45 7.57 15.91
C ARG A 50 -9.95 7.64 15.57
N ASN A 51 -10.65 8.60 16.16
CA ASN A 51 -12.10 8.80 15.98
C ASN A 51 -12.44 9.68 14.77
N ASP A 52 -11.46 10.36 14.21
CA ASP A 52 -11.58 11.20 13.01
C ASP A 52 -10.31 11.02 12.14
N PRO A 53 -10.14 9.81 11.57
CA PRO A 53 -8.94 9.44 10.83
C PRO A 53 -8.91 10.13 9.47
N LYS A 54 -7.71 10.42 8.97
CA LYS A 54 -7.56 10.91 7.59
C LYS A 54 -7.84 9.81 6.59
N ASP A 55 -8.43 10.15 5.44
CA ASP A 55 -8.54 9.17 4.37
C ASP A 55 -7.17 8.93 3.71
N ALA A 56 -6.78 7.66 3.60
CA ALA A 56 -5.63 7.22 2.82
C ALA A 56 -6.14 6.39 1.64
N PHE A 57 -6.10 6.99 0.45
CA PHE A 57 -6.44 6.32 -0.80
C PHE A 57 -5.16 5.71 -1.40
N PHE A 58 -5.11 4.39 -1.48
CA PHE A 58 -4.03 3.68 -2.14
C PHE A 58 -4.50 3.18 -3.51
N ASN A 59 -3.82 3.63 -4.56
CA ASN A 59 -4.07 3.17 -5.92
C ASN A 59 -3.51 1.76 -6.09
N ILE A 60 -4.38 0.77 -6.30
CA ILE A 60 -4.06 -0.66 -6.40
C ILE A 60 -3.65 -1.13 -7.80
N ALA A 61 -3.62 -0.24 -8.79
CA ALA A 61 -3.22 -0.60 -10.15
C ALA A 61 -1.78 -1.15 -10.16
N GLY A 62 -1.62 -2.38 -10.67
CA GLY A 62 -0.35 -3.10 -10.71
C GLY A 62 0.07 -3.79 -9.41
N TRP A 63 -0.80 -3.86 -8.41
CA TRP A 63 -0.65 -4.70 -7.20
C TRP A 63 -2.00 -5.20 -6.68
N GLU A 64 -2.91 -5.51 -7.59
CA GLU A 64 -4.28 -5.89 -7.30
C GLU A 64 -4.38 -7.19 -6.48
N ASN A 65 -3.41 -8.11 -6.65
CA ASN A 65 -3.41 -9.36 -5.89
C ASN A 65 -2.99 -9.11 -4.44
N ILE A 66 -1.93 -8.33 -4.20
CA ILE A 66 -1.54 -7.91 -2.85
C ILE A 66 -2.68 -7.15 -2.15
N ALA A 67 -3.37 -6.24 -2.86
CA ALA A 67 -4.52 -5.54 -2.29
C ALA A 67 -5.62 -6.52 -1.83
N GLU A 68 -5.87 -7.58 -2.61
CA GLU A 68 -6.81 -8.63 -2.26
C GLU A 68 -6.37 -9.44 -1.02
N GLU A 69 -5.05 -9.67 -0.85
CA GLU A 69 -4.45 -10.25 0.36
C GLU A 69 -4.69 -9.37 1.59
N ASP A 70 -4.40 -8.07 1.49
CA ASP A 70 -4.63 -7.08 2.54
C ASP A 70 -6.12 -6.99 2.92
N CYS A 71 -7.01 -7.03 1.92
CA CYS A 71 -8.45 -7.01 2.14
C CYS A 71 -8.95 -8.23 2.88
N PHE A 72 -8.43 -9.42 2.54
CA PHE A 72 -8.75 -10.63 3.27
C PHE A 72 -8.28 -10.55 4.73
N ALA A 73 -7.07 -10.05 4.98
CA ALA A 73 -6.58 -9.86 6.35
C ALA A 73 -7.47 -8.88 7.14
N MET A 74 -7.72 -7.68 6.59
CA MET A 74 -8.59 -6.67 7.20
C MET A 74 -9.99 -7.20 7.48
N LEU A 75 -10.64 -7.81 6.47
CA LEU A 75 -12.01 -8.28 6.57
C LEU A 75 -12.12 -9.51 7.46
N CYS A 76 -11.39 -10.57 7.14
CA CYS A 76 -11.65 -11.90 7.68
C CYS A 76 -10.85 -12.23 8.94
N LEU A 77 -9.69 -11.59 9.13
CA LEU A 77 -8.83 -11.86 10.29
C LEU A 77 -8.84 -10.72 11.32
N MET A 78 -9.25 -9.51 10.91
CA MET A 78 -9.21 -8.30 11.74
C MET A 78 -10.58 -7.63 11.89
N GLY A 79 -11.67 -8.36 11.60
CA GLY A 79 -13.03 -7.91 11.87
C GLY A 79 -13.46 -6.69 11.06
N GLY A 80 -12.93 -6.54 9.84
CA GLY A 80 -13.25 -5.42 8.96
C GLY A 80 -12.51 -4.11 9.27
N ASN A 81 -11.55 -4.11 10.19
CA ASN A 81 -10.84 -2.90 10.58
C ASN A 81 -10.03 -2.31 9.41
N ARG A 82 -10.31 -1.04 9.10
CA ARG A 82 -9.60 -0.23 8.09
C ARG A 82 -8.84 0.96 8.68
N VAL A 83 -8.86 1.16 9.99
CA VAL A 83 -8.30 2.33 10.65
C VAL A 83 -7.00 1.94 11.35
N TYR A 84 -5.90 2.58 10.92
CA TYR A 84 -4.54 2.31 11.37
C TYR A 84 -3.82 3.61 11.68
N GLN A 85 -2.73 3.54 12.44
CA GLN A 85 -1.91 4.70 12.75
C GLN A 85 -0.58 4.57 12.03
N ARG A 86 -0.12 5.63 11.36
CA ARG A 86 1.21 5.62 10.73
C ARG A 86 2.28 5.57 11.81
N VAL A 87 3.40 4.89 11.53
CA VAL A 87 4.59 4.89 12.40
C VAL A 87 5.05 6.31 12.77
N SER A 88 5.84 6.42 13.84
CA SER A 88 6.31 7.70 14.37
C SER A 88 7.42 8.37 13.56
N THR A 89 8.17 7.59 12.77
CA THR A 89 9.31 8.07 11.99
C THR A 89 9.41 7.38 10.62
N ALA A 90 10.27 7.90 9.74
CA ALA A 90 10.47 7.34 8.40
C ALA A 90 10.95 5.87 8.42
N ASN A 91 11.77 5.52 9.41
CA ASN A 91 12.37 4.19 9.55
C ASN A 91 11.61 3.30 10.54
N GLY A 92 10.49 3.77 11.09
CA GLY A 92 9.72 3.04 12.10
C GLY A 92 9.17 1.69 11.63
N GLY A 93 9.13 1.43 10.32
CA GLY A 93 8.72 0.12 9.79
C GLY A 93 9.83 -0.91 9.64
N ASP A 94 11.09 -0.52 9.77
CA ASP A 94 12.22 -1.46 9.67
C ASP A 94 12.22 -2.52 10.80
N PRO A 95 12.00 -2.17 12.08
CA PRO A 95 11.82 -3.17 13.14
C PRO A 95 10.60 -4.08 12.86
N HIS A 96 9.48 -3.51 12.41
CA HIS A 96 8.28 -4.27 12.13
C HIS A 96 8.50 -5.39 11.09
N ARG A 97 9.30 -5.17 10.04
CA ARG A 97 9.63 -6.23 9.06
C ARG A 97 10.40 -7.39 9.65
N THR A 98 11.20 -7.14 10.67
CA THR A 98 11.93 -8.18 11.41
C THR A 98 10.98 -8.92 12.34
N GLU A 99 10.14 -8.19 13.07
CA GLU A 99 9.18 -8.72 14.03
C GLU A 99 8.05 -9.53 13.39
N SER A 100 7.59 -9.13 12.19
CA SER A 100 6.60 -9.88 11.41
C SER A 100 7.18 -11.18 10.84
N GLY A 101 8.50 -11.24 10.69
CA GLY A 101 9.21 -12.31 10.00
C GLY A 101 9.34 -12.10 8.50
N ALA A 102 8.91 -10.97 7.93
CA ALA A 102 9.09 -10.67 6.50
C ALA A 102 10.57 -10.71 6.08
N ASN A 103 11.47 -10.17 6.92
CA ASN A 103 12.92 -10.19 6.69
C ASN A 103 13.55 -11.59 6.75
N LEU A 104 12.83 -12.61 7.23
CA LEU A 104 13.27 -14.01 7.19
C LEU A 104 13.03 -14.67 5.81
N THR A 105 12.49 -13.89 4.86
CA THR A 105 12.21 -14.28 3.47
C THR A 105 11.46 -15.61 3.34
N PRO A 106 10.32 -15.77 4.06
CA PRO A 106 9.69 -17.08 4.24
C PRO A 106 9.22 -17.75 2.95
N PHE A 107 9.02 -16.99 1.87
CA PHE A 107 8.49 -17.49 0.61
C PHE A 107 9.55 -17.73 -0.46
N GLN A 108 10.85 -17.61 -0.15
CA GLN A 108 11.90 -18.05 -1.08
C GLN A 108 11.92 -19.58 -1.20
N SER A 109 12.18 -20.09 -2.41
CA SER A 109 12.09 -21.53 -2.70
C SER A 109 12.99 -22.40 -1.80
N ASN A 110 14.16 -21.91 -1.39
CA ASN A 110 15.06 -22.59 -0.46
C ASN A 110 14.64 -22.49 1.03
N GLN A 111 13.61 -21.69 1.34
CA GLN A 111 13.08 -21.50 2.69
C GLN A 111 11.78 -22.27 2.94
N LEU A 112 10.97 -22.55 1.90
CA LEU A 112 9.61 -23.11 2.03
C LEU A 112 9.51 -24.31 2.97
N ALA A 113 10.39 -25.31 2.80
CA ALA A 113 10.38 -26.51 3.62
C ALA A 113 10.71 -26.20 5.09
N THR A 114 11.77 -25.43 5.33
CA THR A 114 12.25 -25.06 6.67
C THR A 114 11.26 -24.15 7.39
N ARG A 115 10.57 -23.26 6.66
CA ARG A 115 9.61 -22.30 7.22
C ARG A 115 8.18 -22.84 7.25
N HIS A 116 7.92 -23.99 6.63
CA HIS A 116 6.57 -24.56 6.48
C HIS A 116 5.59 -23.58 5.86
N THR A 117 6.06 -22.90 4.82
CA THR A 117 5.31 -21.92 4.04
C THR A 117 5.17 -22.41 2.60
N SER A 118 4.29 -21.78 1.85
CA SER A 118 4.09 -22.08 0.44
C SER A 118 3.95 -20.81 -0.37
N GLN A 119 4.20 -20.95 -1.67
CA GLN A 119 3.98 -19.93 -2.67
C GLN A 119 2.66 -20.19 -3.40
N ILE A 120 1.98 -19.14 -3.86
CA ILE A 120 0.85 -19.29 -4.78
C ILE A 120 1.37 -19.64 -6.18
N THR A 121 2.44 -18.97 -6.62
CA THR A 121 3.20 -19.28 -7.84
C THR A 121 4.71 -19.22 -7.57
N PRO A 122 5.57 -19.82 -8.42
CA PRO A 122 7.02 -19.71 -8.26
C PRO A 122 7.58 -18.28 -8.19
N GLN A 123 6.81 -17.27 -8.64
CA GLN A 123 7.18 -15.85 -8.61
C GLN A 123 6.77 -15.14 -7.31
N THR A 124 5.91 -15.74 -6.49
CA THR A 124 5.45 -15.19 -5.20
C THR A 124 6.47 -15.42 -4.09
N ILE A 125 7.67 -14.85 -4.27
CA ILE A 125 8.85 -15.08 -3.40
C ILE A 125 9.02 -14.05 -2.27
N SER A 126 8.24 -12.97 -2.29
CA SER A 126 8.30 -11.91 -1.28
C SER A 126 7.23 -12.11 -0.23
N ALA A 127 7.43 -11.57 0.97
CA ALA A 127 6.37 -11.48 1.97
C ALA A 127 5.62 -10.15 1.79
N GLU A 128 4.33 -10.23 1.50
CA GLU A 128 3.39 -9.17 1.86
C GLU A 128 3.15 -9.25 3.37
N GLU A 129 2.95 -8.11 4.05
CA GLU A 129 2.72 -8.09 5.50
C GLU A 129 1.58 -7.14 5.87
N PHE A 130 0.57 -7.68 6.56
CA PHE A 130 -0.57 -6.90 7.03
C PHE A 130 -0.87 -7.15 8.53
N PRO A 131 -0.95 -6.12 9.39
CA PRO A 131 -0.90 -4.70 9.06
C PRO A 131 0.48 -4.27 8.55
N PHE A 132 0.50 -3.29 7.64
CA PHE A 132 1.73 -2.83 7.02
C PHE A 132 2.79 -2.45 8.06
N ALA A 133 4.07 -2.76 7.80
CA ALA A 133 5.16 -2.29 8.64
C ALA A 133 5.19 -0.76 8.81
N SER A 134 4.63 0.00 7.85
CA SER A 134 4.49 1.46 7.97
C SER A 134 3.39 1.94 8.94
N THR A 135 2.71 1.02 9.62
CA THR A 135 1.71 1.30 10.67
C THR A 135 2.23 0.92 12.05
N GLN A 136 1.71 1.55 13.11
CA GLN A 136 2.02 1.17 14.50
C GLN A 136 1.49 -0.22 14.88
N GLN A 137 0.54 -0.75 14.11
CA GLN A 137 -0.04 -2.07 14.32
C GLN A 137 0.69 -3.18 13.54
N GLY A 138 1.67 -2.81 12.71
CA GLY A 138 2.52 -3.77 12.01
C GLY A 138 3.51 -4.45 12.96
N GLY A 139 4.32 -5.35 12.43
CA GLY A 139 5.32 -6.05 13.22
C GLY A 139 4.81 -7.35 13.82
N VAL A 140 4.97 -7.50 15.14
CA VAL A 140 4.60 -8.73 15.85
C VAL A 140 3.15 -9.10 15.56
N GLY A 141 2.96 -10.31 15.02
CA GLY A 141 1.64 -10.84 14.73
C GLY A 141 1.01 -10.32 13.43
N ALA A 142 1.74 -9.58 12.59
CA ALA A 142 1.31 -9.34 11.22
C ALA A 142 1.13 -10.66 10.45
N ILE A 143 0.12 -10.69 9.59
CA ILE A 143 -0.16 -11.78 8.66
C ILE A 143 0.74 -11.61 7.45
N LEU A 144 1.39 -12.69 7.05
CA LEU A 144 2.24 -12.74 5.88
C LEU A 144 1.57 -13.54 4.76
N PHE A 145 1.64 -13.00 3.55
CA PHE A 145 1.21 -13.68 2.32
C PHE A 145 2.35 -13.75 1.29
N PRO A 146 2.40 -14.80 0.45
CA PRO A 146 3.35 -14.89 -0.64
C PRO A 146 2.98 -13.94 -1.78
N ALA A 147 3.82 -12.95 -2.04
CA ALA A 147 3.61 -11.92 -3.04
C ALA A 147 4.76 -11.85 -4.06
N THR A 148 4.50 -11.25 -5.23
CA THR A 148 5.57 -10.97 -6.20
C THR A 148 6.34 -9.70 -5.85
N LEU A 149 7.63 -9.65 -6.18
CA LEU A 149 8.43 -8.42 -6.01
C LEU A 149 7.91 -7.26 -6.87
N ALA A 150 7.32 -7.55 -8.03
CA ALA A 150 6.80 -6.53 -8.93
C ALA A 150 5.63 -5.78 -8.26
N GLU A 151 4.64 -6.51 -7.75
CA GLU A 151 3.52 -5.92 -7.03
C GLU A 151 3.97 -5.23 -5.73
N GLN A 152 4.90 -5.83 -4.98
CA GLN A 152 5.42 -5.21 -3.75
C GLN A 152 6.06 -3.83 -3.99
N ASN A 153 6.76 -3.66 -5.12
CA ASN A 153 7.30 -2.36 -5.50
C ASN A 153 6.21 -1.35 -5.86
N GLN A 154 5.13 -1.79 -6.53
CA GLN A 154 4.00 -0.92 -6.84
C GLN A 154 3.23 -0.50 -5.59
N GLN A 155 2.97 -1.45 -4.67
CA GLN A 155 2.34 -1.19 -3.38
C GLN A 155 3.14 -0.15 -2.59
N LYS A 156 4.46 -0.37 -2.43
CA LYS A 156 5.37 0.58 -1.77
C LYS A 156 5.26 1.99 -2.35
N ASN A 157 5.24 2.11 -3.68
CA ASN A 157 5.14 3.40 -4.36
C ASN A 157 3.78 4.06 -4.10
N ALA A 158 2.68 3.30 -4.20
CA ALA A 158 1.32 3.79 -3.97
C ALA A 158 1.11 4.27 -2.52
N ILE A 159 1.54 3.47 -1.53
CA ILE A 159 1.46 3.83 -0.12
C ILE A 159 2.31 5.08 0.17
N SER A 160 3.54 5.11 -0.33
CA SER A 160 4.43 6.27 -0.14
C SER A 160 3.86 7.55 -0.75
N ALA A 161 3.22 7.45 -1.93
CA ALA A 161 2.58 8.58 -2.58
C ALA A 161 1.37 9.08 -1.77
N ALA A 162 0.53 8.18 -1.27
CA ALA A 162 -0.63 8.53 -0.46
C ALA A 162 -0.24 9.22 0.87
N TYR A 163 0.88 8.81 1.47
CA TYR A 163 1.44 9.46 2.66
C TYR A 163 2.03 10.85 2.39
N ARG A 164 2.53 11.11 1.18
CA ARG A 164 3.19 12.39 0.82
C ARG A 164 2.22 13.39 0.19
N ARG A 165 1.04 12.95 -0.26
CA ARG A 165 0.04 13.83 -0.87
C ARG A 165 -0.37 14.94 0.11
N THR A 166 -0.74 16.11 -0.41
CA THR A 166 -1.32 17.18 0.41
C THR A 166 -2.56 16.68 1.15
N GLY A 167 -2.55 16.75 2.49
CA GLY A 167 -3.63 16.23 3.32
C GLY A 167 -3.60 14.71 3.56
N GLY A 168 -2.55 14.01 3.10
CA GLY A 168 -2.28 12.63 3.49
C GLY A 168 -1.89 12.50 4.97
N PRO A 169 -1.87 11.26 5.50
CA PRO A 169 -1.51 11.03 6.89
C PRO A 169 -0.01 11.19 7.12
N GLY A 170 0.35 12.10 8.02
CA GLY A 170 1.66 12.26 8.60
C GLY A 170 2.01 11.15 9.60
N TYR A 171 3.23 11.19 10.13
CA TYR A 171 3.65 10.27 11.18
C TYR A 171 2.79 10.44 12.43
N ASN A 172 2.52 9.33 13.15
CA ASN A 172 1.61 9.25 14.30
C ASN A 172 0.14 9.63 14.03
N GLU A 173 -0.25 9.96 12.81
CA GLU A 173 -1.65 10.22 12.49
C GLU A 173 -2.40 8.92 12.17
N TRP A 174 -3.66 8.89 12.56
CA TRP A 174 -4.59 7.83 12.21
C TRP A 174 -5.18 8.06 10.83
N PHE A 175 -5.34 6.98 10.09
CA PHE A 175 -5.89 6.99 8.76
C PHE A 175 -6.78 5.78 8.48
N LYS A 176 -7.74 5.97 7.58
CA LYS A 176 -8.62 4.94 7.06
C LYS A 176 -8.15 4.50 5.69
N ILE A 177 -7.88 3.21 5.54
CA ILE A 177 -7.47 2.60 4.28
C ILE A 177 -8.64 2.53 3.31
N THR A 178 -8.43 3.04 2.11
CA THR A 178 -9.35 2.91 0.97
C THR A 178 -8.56 2.55 -0.29
N PHE A 179 -8.98 1.50 -0.99
CA PHE A 179 -8.37 1.08 -2.25
C PHE A 179 -9.13 1.63 -3.46
N ASN A 180 -8.38 2.04 -4.49
CA ASN A 180 -8.93 2.57 -5.75
C ASN A 180 -8.01 2.33 -6.94
N GLY A 181 -8.36 2.81 -8.14
CA GLY A 181 -7.47 2.85 -9.30
C GLY A 181 -7.41 1.56 -10.14
N ALA A 182 -7.94 0.44 -9.65
CA ALA A 182 -8.25 -0.76 -10.43
C ALA A 182 -9.53 -1.42 -9.90
N PRO A 183 -10.16 -2.35 -10.67
CA PRO A 183 -11.28 -3.12 -10.16
C PRO A 183 -10.91 -3.88 -8.88
N LEU A 184 -11.68 -3.67 -7.82
CA LEU A 184 -11.49 -4.38 -6.55
C LEU A 184 -11.76 -5.88 -6.72
N GLY A 185 -10.94 -6.72 -6.11
CA GLY A 185 -11.16 -8.16 -6.00
C GLY A 185 -12.35 -8.54 -5.12
N LYS A 186 -12.57 -9.83 -4.91
CA LYS A 186 -13.70 -10.35 -4.12
C LYS A 186 -13.66 -9.85 -2.68
N PHE A 187 -12.54 -10.04 -1.99
CA PHE A 187 -12.38 -9.64 -0.59
C PHE A 187 -12.37 -8.12 -0.46
N CYS A 188 -11.74 -7.40 -1.39
CA CYS A 188 -11.77 -5.94 -1.36
C CYS A 188 -13.15 -5.34 -1.59
N ARG A 189 -13.93 -5.87 -2.55
CA ARG A 189 -15.32 -5.44 -2.72
C ARG A 189 -16.13 -5.67 -1.45
N ALA A 190 -15.98 -6.84 -0.82
CA ALA A 190 -16.66 -7.17 0.42
C ALA A 190 -16.25 -6.27 1.60
N LEU A 191 -14.95 -5.95 1.74
CA LEU A 191 -14.43 -5.04 2.76
C LEU A 191 -14.93 -3.60 2.60
N HIS A 192 -15.11 -3.16 1.35
CA HIS A 192 -15.55 -1.80 1.01
C HIS A 192 -17.07 -1.67 0.84
N ALA A 193 -17.83 -2.76 0.96
CA ALA A 193 -19.29 -2.71 0.99
C ALA A 193 -19.81 -2.00 2.25
N ASP A 194 -21.05 -1.53 2.18
CA ASP A 194 -21.77 -0.91 3.29
C ASP A 194 -23.15 -1.57 3.47
N PRO A 195 -23.34 -2.42 4.51
CA PRO A 195 -22.33 -2.88 5.46
C PRO A 195 -21.28 -3.82 4.81
N GLN A 196 -20.18 -4.07 5.50
CA GLN A 196 -19.15 -5.01 5.06
C GLN A 196 -19.71 -6.42 4.93
N ASP A 197 -19.31 -7.14 3.88
CA ASP A 197 -19.82 -8.49 3.58
C ASP A 197 -18.87 -9.58 4.10
N PHE A 198 -19.12 -10.09 5.30
CA PHE A 198 -18.30 -11.16 5.87
C PHE A 198 -18.62 -12.56 5.31
N SER A 199 -19.60 -12.71 4.41
CA SER A 199 -19.96 -14.03 3.86
C SER A 199 -18.83 -14.67 3.04
N VAL A 200 -17.87 -13.87 2.58
CA VAL A 200 -16.68 -14.33 1.85
C VAL A 200 -15.56 -14.86 2.75
N CYS A 201 -15.67 -14.77 4.08
CA CYS A 201 -14.60 -15.15 5.02
C CYS A 201 -14.52 -16.65 5.37
N GLY A 202 -15.01 -17.52 4.49
CA GLY A 202 -14.95 -18.97 4.66
C GLY A 202 -13.59 -19.58 4.29
N ASN A 203 -13.29 -20.76 4.84
CA ASN A 203 -12.05 -21.50 4.58
C ASN A 203 -11.97 -22.16 3.20
N SER A 204 -13.00 -22.03 2.36
CA SER A 204 -13.09 -22.66 1.03
C SER A 204 -13.37 -21.66 -0.09
N VAL A 205 -13.28 -20.35 0.21
CA VAL A 205 -13.57 -19.31 -0.77
C VAL A 205 -12.40 -19.19 -1.74
N GLN A 206 -12.66 -19.56 -2.99
CA GLN A 206 -11.69 -19.50 -4.07
C GLN A 206 -11.66 -18.12 -4.72
N SER A 207 -10.48 -17.68 -5.14
CA SER A 207 -10.26 -16.48 -5.97
C SER A 207 -9.28 -16.79 -7.10
N THR A 208 -9.14 -15.84 -8.02
CA THR A 208 -8.05 -15.85 -8.99
C THR A 208 -6.99 -14.87 -8.51
N LEU A 209 -5.81 -15.38 -8.19
CA LEU A 209 -4.68 -14.58 -7.72
C LEU A 209 -3.43 -14.92 -8.53
N PHE A 210 -2.67 -13.89 -8.91
CA PHE A 210 -1.42 -14.04 -9.66
C PHE A 210 -1.57 -14.91 -10.93
N GLY A 211 -2.72 -14.82 -11.60
CA GLY A 211 -3.06 -15.60 -12.79
C GLY A 211 -3.49 -17.05 -12.54
N ILE A 212 -3.54 -17.50 -11.28
CA ILE A 212 -3.99 -18.85 -10.91
C ILE A 212 -5.43 -18.80 -10.42
N ALA A 213 -6.30 -19.58 -11.05
CA ALA A 213 -7.68 -19.76 -10.60
C ALA A 213 -7.77 -20.78 -9.46
N GLY A 214 -8.79 -20.64 -8.61
CA GLY A 214 -9.07 -21.63 -7.56
C GLY A 214 -8.24 -21.48 -6.30
N VAL A 215 -7.51 -20.36 -6.15
CA VAL A 215 -6.68 -20.10 -4.96
C VAL A 215 -7.56 -19.88 -3.74
N ILE A 216 -7.38 -20.69 -2.71
CA ILE A 216 -7.99 -20.47 -1.40
C ILE A 216 -7.02 -19.62 -0.57
N LEU A 217 -7.22 -18.31 -0.58
CA LEU A 217 -6.28 -17.36 0.02
C LEU A 217 -6.03 -17.61 1.51
N ALA A 218 -7.05 -18.10 2.23
CA ALA A 218 -6.93 -18.45 3.64
C ALA A 218 -5.83 -19.51 3.92
N ASP A 219 -5.54 -20.41 2.97
CA ASP A 219 -4.48 -21.42 3.12
C ASP A 219 -3.06 -20.83 3.00
N PHE A 220 -2.93 -19.58 2.52
CA PHE A 220 -1.66 -18.87 2.33
C PHE A 220 -1.46 -17.73 3.34
N ALA A 221 -2.30 -17.64 4.38
CA ALA A 221 -2.14 -16.69 5.48
C ALA A 221 -1.22 -17.28 6.55
N TYR A 222 -0.04 -16.71 6.74
CA TYR A 222 0.94 -17.16 7.71
C TYR A 222 1.17 -16.12 8.81
N GLN A 223 1.62 -16.55 9.98
CA GLN A 223 2.06 -15.64 11.04
C GLN A 223 3.30 -16.22 11.72
N LEU A 224 4.30 -15.37 11.96
CA LEU A 224 5.45 -15.72 12.77
C LEU A 224 5.04 -15.80 14.24
N VAL A 225 5.38 -16.91 14.89
CA VAL A 225 5.31 -17.04 16.34
C VAL A 225 6.74 -17.04 16.86
N ASN A 226 7.10 -15.96 17.54
CA ASN A 226 8.36 -15.84 18.25
C ASN A 226 8.04 -15.59 19.73
N THR A 227 8.47 -16.51 20.59
CA THR A 227 8.39 -16.32 22.05
C THR A 227 9.79 -15.98 22.53
N GLN A 228 9.96 -14.91 23.30
CA GLN A 228 11.27 -14.47 23.79
C GLN A 228 12.09 -15.65 24.37
N GLY A 229 13.32 -15.83 23.86
CA GLY A 229 14.22 -16.89 24.28
C GLY A 229 13.87 -18.30 23.79
N ARG A 230 12.92 -18.45 22.87
CA ARG A 230 12.56 -19.74 22.25
C ARG A 230 12.77 -19.73 20.74
N PRO A 231 12.89 -20.92 20.13
CA PRO A 231 12.80 -21.09 18.69
C PRO A 231 11.53 -20.46 18.13
N PHE A 232 11.63 -19.91 16.92
CA PHE A 232 10.46 -19.39 16.24
C PHE A 232 9.93 -20.40 15.22
N PHE A 233 8.68 -20.24 14.82
CA PHE A 233 8.06 -20.98 13.74
C PHE A 233 6.99 -20.14 13.04
N PHE A 234 6.70 -20.46 11.78
CA PHE A 234 5.51 -19.96 11.11
C PHE A 234 4.36 -20.94 11.30
N HIS A 235 3.15 -20.41 11.43
CA HIS A 235 1.94 -21.21 11.42
C HIS A 235 0.92 -20.62 10.46
N HIS A 236 0.00 -21.46 9.99
CA HIS A 236 -1.14 -21.00 9.20
C HIS A 236 -2.14 -20.27 10.10
N ALA A 237 -2.36 -18.98 9.83
CA ALA A 237 -3.28 -18.13 10.58
C ALA A 237 -4.76 -18.42 10.22
N ALA A 238 -5.01 -18.99 9.04
CA ALA A 238 -6.34 -19.27 8.53
C ALA A 238 -6.38 -20.55 7.66
N GLY A 239 -7.55 -20.83 7.08
CA GLY A 239 -7.73 -21.89 6.10
C GLY A 239 -7.83 -23.29 6.69
N SER A 240 -7.75 -24.28 5.81
CA SER A 240 -7.82 -25.71 6.12
C SER A 240 -6.69 -26.18 7.04
N ARG A 241 -5.59 -25.44 7.07
CA ARG A 241 -4.38 -25.72 7.86
C ARG A 241 -4.25 -24.86 9.11
N LYS A 242 -5.28 -24.07 9.47
CA LYS A 242 -5.22 -23.14 10.60
C LYS A 242 -4.64 -23.81 11.86
N GLY A 243 -3.65 -23.17 12.47
CA GLY A 243 -2.98 -23.63 13.68
C GLY A 243 -1.92 -24.72 13.46
N THR A 244 -1.79 -25.28 12.25
CA THR A 244 -0.63 -26.13 11.93
C THR A 244 0.63 -25.27 11.87
N ARG A 245 1.71 -25.77 12.46
CA ARG A 245 2.98 -25.06 12.61
C ARG A 245 4.14 -25.82 11.98
N GLY A 246 5.15 -25.07 11.58
CA GLY A 246 6.42 -25.65 11.18
C GLY A 246 7.29 -26.16 12.32
N LEU A 247 8.40 -26.79 11.96
CA LEU A 247 9.46 -27.13 12.88
C LEU A 247 10.01 -25.86 13.55
N GLU A 248 10.28 -25.99 14.85
CA GLU A 248 10.92 -24.95 15.64
C GLU A 248 12.36 -24.74 15.13
N LEU A 249 12.69 -23.49 14.80
CA LEU A 249 14.00 -23.13 14.27
C LEU A 249 14.84 -22.51 15.39
N ASN A 250 15.92 -23.20 15.77
CA ASN A 250 16.86 -22.80 16.83
C ASN A 250 17.79 -21.65 16.42
N THR A 251 17.30 -20.70 15.61
CA THR A 251 18.03 -19.46 15.34
C THR A 251 17.33 -18.34 16.10
N THR A 252 18.09 -17.57 16.88
CA THR A 252 17.58 -16.32 17.44
C THR A 252 17.24 -15.39 16.28
N VAL A 253 15.96 -15.05 16.10
CA VAL A 253 15.61 -13.82 15.38
C VAL A 253 16.31 -12.70 16.14
N PRO A 254 17.14 -11.86 15.50
CA PRO A 254 17.67 -10.68 16.15
C PRO A 254 16.47 -9.83 16.57
N LEU A 255 16.08 -9.94 17.84
CA LEU A 255 15.27 -8.94 18.47
C LEU A 255 16.17 -7.71 18.50
N LEU A 256 15.74 -6.63 17.84
CA LEU A 256 16.32 -5.33 18.13
C LEU A 256 16.04 -5.12 19.62
N THR A 257 17.06 -5.37 20.44
CA THR A 257 17.07 -4.92 21.83
C THR A 257 16.76 -3.44 21.76
N GLY A 258 15.64 -3.05 22.36
CA GLY A 258 15.38 -1.64 22.62
C GLY A 258 16.51 -1.15 23.51
N ASP A 259 17.54 -0.59 22.89
CA ASP A 259 18.38 0.38 23.57
C ASP A 259 17.61 1.69 23.49
N ASP A 260 16.98 2.00 24.61
CA ASP A 260 16.54 3.34 24.97
C ASP A 260 17.68 4.34 24.74
N SER A 261 17.41 5.35 23.91
CA SER A 261 18.04 6.67 24.01
C SER A 261 17.11 7.74 23.46
#